data_AF-A0A962ILS9-F1
#
_entry.id   AF-A0A962ILS9-F1
#
_cell.length_a   1.000
_cell.length_b   1.000
_cell.length_c   1.000
_cell.angle_alpha   90.00
_cell.angle_beta   90.00
_cell.angle_gamma   90.00
#
_symmetry.space_group_name_H-M   'P 1'
#
loop_
_entity.id
_entity.type
_entity.pdbx_description
1 polymer ?
#
loop_
_entity_poly.entity_id
_entity_poly.type
_entity_poly.pdbx_seq_one_letter_code
_entity_poly.pdbx_strand_id
1 'polypeptide(L)' 'MGAGKSTVGRQLSRLLRAPFVDLDERIERVTGATIPLIFELE' A
#
# COMPACT_ATOMS: atom_id res chain seq x y z
N MET A 1 -7.63 -4.16 -6.40
CA MET A 1 -8.44 -4.73 -5.29
C MET A 1 -8.79 -6.17 -5.63
N GLY A 2 -8.64 -7.16 -4.72
CA GLY A 2 -9.20 -8.50 -5.00
C GLY A 2 -8.51 -9.72 -4.39
N ALA A 3 -7.23 -9.64 -3.97
CA ALA A 3 -6.51 -10.82 -3.46
C ALA A 3 -6.43 -10.93 -1.92
N GLY A 4 -7.03 -10.00 -1.18
CA GLY A 4 -7.00 -10.01 0.30
C GLY A 4 -5.68 -9.61 0.96
N LYS A 5 -4.69 -9.12 0.20
CA LYS A 5 -3.35 -8.76 0.70
C LYS A 5 -3.37 -7.78 1.88
N SER A 6 -4.16 -6.71 1.80
CA SER A 6 -4.25 -5.74 2.91
C SER A 6 -4.94 -6.33 4.15
N THR A 7 -5.85 -7.29 3.98
CA THR A 7 -6.50 -8.00 5.09
C THR A 7 -5.48 -8.89 5.81
N VAL A 8 -4.80 -9.77 5.07
CA VAL A 8 -3.79 -10.67 5.61
C VAL A 8 -2.62 -9.89 6.21
N GLY A 9 -2.15 -8.83 5.54
CA GLY A 9 -1.07 -7.99 6.02
C GLY A 9 -1.40 -7.29 7.35
N ARG A 10 -2.64 -6.79 7.52
CA ARG A 10 -3.11 -6.22 8.79
C ARG A 10 -3.25 -7.26 9.91
N GLN A 11 -3.58 -8.51 9.57
CA GLN A 11 -3.60 -9.58 10.57
C GLN A 11 -2.17 -9.95 10.99
N LEU A 12 -1.26 -10.08 10.03
CA LEU A 12 0.14 -10.40 10.28
C LEU A 12 0.83 -9.31 11.09
N SER A 13 0.57 -8.03 10.81
CA SER A 13 1.16 -6.91 11.54
C SER A 13 0.79 -6.93 13.03
N ARG A 14 -0.45 -7.29 13.36
CA ARG A 14 -0.91 -7.47 14.75
C ARG A 14 -0.20 -8.63 15.44
N LEU A 15 -0.03 -9.77 14.75
CA LEU A 15 0.64 -10.94 15.29
C LEU A 15 2.13 -10.67 15.56
N LEU A 16 2.79 -9.97 14.64
CA LEU A 16 4.22 -9.67 14.72
C LEU A 16 4.53 -8.38 15.52
N ARG A 17 3.50 -7.64 15.96
CA ARG A 17 3.63 -6.31 16.57
C ARG A 17 4.48 -5.35 15.73
N ALA A 18 4.36 -5.47 14.41
CA ALA A 18 5.07 -4.66 13.44
C ALA A 18 4.09 -3.66 12.79
N PRO A 19 4.55 -2.50 12.32
CA PRO A 19 3.71 -1.60 11.53
C PRO A 19 3.29 -2.26 10.22
N PHE A 20 2.05 -2.00 9.80
CA PHE A 20 1.59 -2.30 8.44
C PHE A 20 1.75 -1.05 7.58
N VAL A 21 2.34 -1.20 6.39
CA VAL A 21 2.47 -0.12 5.41
C VAL A 21 1.83 -0.59 4.11
N ASP A 22 0.88 0.19 3.61
CA ASP A 22 0.40 0.03 2.24
C ASP A 22 1.35 0.81 1.31
N LEU A 23 2.02 0.09 0.41
CA LEU A 23 3.07 0.68 -0.43
C LEU A 23 2.48 1.64 -1.46
N ASP A 24 1.31 1.32 -2.02
CA ASP A 24 0.62 2.18 -2.99
C ASP A 24 0.32 3.53 -2.33
N GLU A 25 -0.29 3.51 -1.14
CA GLU A 25 -0.57 4.73 -0.37
C GLU A 25 0.71 5.50 -0.02
N ARG A 26 1.80 4.80 0.34
CA ARG A 26 3.07 5.45 0.66
C ARG A 26 3.67 6.15 -0.55
N ILE A 27 3.63 5.53 -1.73
CA ILE A 27 4.12 6.11 -2.98
C ILE A 27 3.30 7.36 -3.32
N GLU A 28 1.97 7.29 -3.24
CA GLU A 28 1.11 8.43 -3.54
C GLU A 28 1.37 9.62 -2.60
N ARG A 29 1.56 9.35 -1.30
CA ARG A 29 1.89 10.40 -0.31
C ARG A 29 3.26 11.05 -0.56
N VAL A 30 4.26 10.28 -0.97
CA VAL A 30 5.62 10.80 -1.20
C VAL A 30 5.71 11.59 -2.50
N THR A 31 5.01 11.14 -3.53
CA THR A 31 5.05 11.73 -4.88
C THR A 31 4.02 12.85 -5.05
N GLY A 32 2.93 12.84 -4.29
CA GLY A 32 1.76 13.72 -4.51
C GLY A 32 0.93 13.36 -5.75
N ALA A 33 1.24 12.24 -6.41
CA ALA A 33 0.57 11.73 -7.60
C ALA A 33 -0.09 10.38 -7.30
N THR A 34 -1.21 10.08 -7.95
CA THR A 34 -1.84 8.75 -7.82
C THR A 34 -1.02 7.70 -8.56
N ILE A 35 -1.11 6.43 -8.15
CA ILE A 35 -0.43 5.33 -8.87
C ILE A 35 -0.79 5.28 -10.37
N PRO A 36 -2.08 5.39 -10.76
CA PRO A 36 -2.43 5.44 -12.18
C PRO A 36 -1.78 6.61 -12.92
N LEU A 37 -1.74 7.82 -12.32
CA LEU A 37 -1.14 8.99 -12.94
C LEU A 37 0.38 8.82 -13.15
N ILE A 38 1.07 8.18 -12.21
CA ILE A 38 2.51 7.87 -12.35
C ILE A 38 2.74 7.02 -13.59
N PHE A 39 1.96 5.95 -13.78
CA PHE A 39 2.09 5.06 -14.94
C PHE A 39 1.58 5.68 -16.25
N GLU A 40 0.69 6.67 -16.22
CA GLU A 40 0.25 7.39 -17.42
C GLU A 40 1.34 8.33 -18.00
N LEU A 41 2.32 8.73 -17.19
CA LEU A 41 3.37 9.68 -17.55
C LEU A 41 4.71 9.03 -17.94
N GLU A 42 4.83 7.70 -17.80
CA GLU A 42 5.99 6.90 -18.25
C GLU A 42 5.81 6.35 -19.67
#